data_AF-A0A7K2QHW2-F1
#
_entry.id   AF-A0A7K2QHW2-F1
#
_cell.length_a   1.000
_cell.length_b   1.000
_cell.length_c   1.000
_cell.angle_alpha   90.00
_cell.angle_beta   90.00
_cell.angle_gamma   90.00
#
_symmetry.space_group_name_H-M   'P 1'
#
loop_
_entity.id
_entity.type
_entity.pdbx_description
1 polymer ?
#
loop_
_entity_poly.entity_id
_entity_poly.type
_entity_poly.pdbx_seq_one_letter_code
_entity_poly.pdbx_strand_id
1 'polypeptide(L)'
;MALAISDAYGLILGANPAFASAWQLQPGKLEGRRLLDILTPTNERQLHRLDEALRSRRRSRYPVEVTWRAGGTARHGRVTVEPVSDP
;
A
#
# COMPACT_ATOMS: atom_id res chain seq x y z
N MET A 1 -9.00 8.22 8.38
CA MET A 1 -7.71 7.54 8.11
C MET A 1 -7.83 6.78 6.79
N ALA A 2 -6.85 6.89 5.88
CA ALA A 2 -6.83 6.11 4.64
C ALA A 2 -6.23 4.72 4.90
N LEU A 3 -6.93 3.66 4.51
CA LEU A 3 -6.52 2.27 4.74
C LEU A 3 -6.89 1.40 3.55
N ALA A 4 -5.99 0.47 3.21
CA ALA A 4 -6.26 -0.64 2.30
C ALA A 4 -5.68 -1.93 2.90
N ILE A 5 -6.29 -3.06 2.54
CA ILE A 5 -5.85 -4.40 2.89
C ILE A 5 -5.46 -5.09 1.58
N SER A 6 -4.32 -5.78 1.60
CA SER A 6 -3.86 -6.60 0.48
C SER A 6 -3.49 -7.99 0.96
N ASP A 7 -3.43 -8.94 0.03
CA ASP A 7 -2.75 -10.20 0.27
C ASP A 7 -1.22 -10.00 0.41
N ALA A 8 -0.52 -11.10 0.71
CA ALA A 8 0.94 -11.10 0.85
C ALA A 8 1.71 -10.78 -0.45
N TYR A 9 1.04 -10.85 -1.61
CA TYR A 9 1.61 -10.54 -2.92
C TYR A 9 1.22 -9.13 -3.41
N GLY A 10 0.55 -8.35 -2.55
CA GLY A 10 0.16 -6.98 -2.82
C GLY A 10 -1.10 -6.82 -3.66
N LEU A 11 -1.93 -7.85 -3.85
CA LEU A 11 -3.25 -7.72 -4.46
C LEU A 11 -4.20 -7.04 -3.45
N ILE A 12 -4.81 -5.92 -3.83
CA ILE A 12 -5.73 -5.19 -2.96
C ILE A 12 -7.04 -5.96 -2.84
N LEU A 13 -7.36 -6.35 -1.61
CA LEU A 13 -8.59 -7.05 -1.24
C LEU A 13 -9.71 -6.08 -0.84
N GLY A 14 -9.34 -4.91 -0.34
CA GLY A 14 -10.29 -3.86 0.05
C GLY A 14 -9.59 -2.55 0.32
N ALA A 15 -10.27 -1.44 0.03
CA ALA A 15 -9.78 -0.11 0.34
C ALA A 15 -10.92 0.76 0.84
N ASN A 16 -10.69 1.51 1.91
CA ASN A 16 -11.72 2.40 2.43
C ASN A 16 -11.88 3.65 1.52
N PRO A 17 -13.02 4.36 1.59
CA PRO A 17 -13.27 5.52 0.74
C PRO A 17 -12.20 6.62 0.87
N ALA A 18 -11.62 6.79 2.07
CA ALA A 18 -10.55 7.77 2.27
C ALA A 18 -9.28 7.42 1.49
N PHE A 19 -8.94 6.14 1.38
CA PHE A 19 -7.85 5.65 0.53
C PHE A 19 -8.21 5.88 -0.94
N ALA A 20 -9.38 5.48 -1.42
CA ALA A 20 -9.79 5.74 -2.81
C ALA A 20 -9.70 7.24 -3.20
N SER A 21 -10.15 8.13 -2.32
CA SER A 21 -10.06 9.58 -2.50
C SER A 21 -8.63 10.12 -2.55
N ALA A 22 -7.68 9.53 -1.82
CA ALA A 22 -6.27 9.93 -1.88
C ALA A 22 -5.62 9.65 -3.25
N TRP A 23 -6.16 8.68 -3.99
CA TRP A 23 -5.81 8.40 -5.39
C TRP A 23 -6.74 9.10 -6.39
N GLN A 24 -7.74 9.86 -5.92
CA GLN A 24 -8.82 10.45 -6.74
C GLN A 24 -9.52 9.41 -7.62
N LEU A 25 -9.72 8.21 -7.08
CA LEU A 25 -10.45 7.11 -7.72
C LEU A 25 -11.81 6.92 -7.05
N GLN A 26 -12.74 6.34 -7.80
CA GLN A 26 -14.02 5.89 -7.24
C GLN A 26 -13.79 4.66 -6.32
N PRO A 27 -14.59 4.49 -5.25
CA PRO A 27 -14.60 3.26 -4.45
C PRO A 27 -14.77 2.02 -5.36
N GLY A 28 -14.07 0.93 -5.04
CA GLY A 28 -14.07 -0.31 -5.83
C GLY A 28 -13.11 -0.33 -7.04
N LYS A 29 -12.56 0.81 -7.49
CA LYS A 29 -11.54 0.82 -8.58
C LYS A 29 -10.15 0.37 -8.16
N LEU A 30 -9.96 0.12 -6.86
CA LEU A 30 -8.69 -0.33 -6.28
C LEU A 30 -8.66 -1.84 -6.04
N GLU A 31 -9.79 -2.46 -5.77
CA GLU A 31 -9.88 -3.90 -5.51
C GLU A 31 -9.46 -4.69 -6.76
N GLY A 32 -8.69 -5.76 -6.54
CA GLY A 32 -8.14 -6.58 -7.61
C GLY A 32 -6.93 -5.98 -8.34
N ARG A 33 -6.48 -4.77 -8.00
CA ARG A 33 -5.21 -4.20 -8.51
C ARG A 33 -4.05 -4.54 -7.60
N ARG A 34 -2.82 -4.52 -8.12
CA ARG A 34 -1.63 -4.63 -7.27
C ARG A 34 -1.29 -3.27 -6.69
N LEU A 35 -0.78 -3.25 -5.45
CA LEU A 35 -0.25 -2.04 -4.81
C LEU A 35 0.76 -1.35 -5.73
N LEU A 36 1.70 -2.10 -6.31
CA LEU A 36 2.73 -1.54 -7.19
C LEU A 36 2.20 -0.99 -8.53
N ASP A 37 0.93 -1.24 -8.88
CA ASP A 37 0.29 -0.61 -10.04
C ASP A 37 -0.25 0.80 -9.73
N ILE A 38 -0.38 1.14 -8.45
CA ILE A 38 -0.99 2.41 -7.99
C ILE A 38 -0.02 3.29 -7.20
N LEU A 39 1.05 2.71 -6.67
CA LEU A 39 2.09 3.42 -5.93
C LEU A 39 3.46 2.92 -6.36
N THR A 40 4.42 3.84 -6.40
CA THR A 40 5.82 3.55 -6.69
C THR A 40 6.63 3.86 -5.44
N PRO A 41 7.21 2.85 -4.77
CA PRO A 41 8.12 3.07 -3.65
C PRO A 41 9.35 3.85 -4.10
N THR A 42 9.85 4.74 -3.25
CA THR A 42 11.01 5.61 -3.58
C THR A 42 12.28 5.24 -2.82
N ASN A 43 12.20 4.26 -1.92
CA ASN A 43 13.30 3.85 -1.07
C ASN A 43 13.43 2.32 -1.03
N GLU A 44 14.41 1.81 -1.76
CA GLU A 44 14.67 0.36 -1.87
C GLU A 44 15.05 -0.29 -0.54
N ARG A 45 15.74 0.45 0.36
CA ARG A 45 16.11 -0.10 1.68
C ARG A 45 14.88 -0.35 2.56
N GLN A 46 13.84 0.48 2.44
CA GLN A 46 12.58 0.27 3.13
C GLN A 46 11.83 -0.95 2.57
N LEU A 47 11.85 -1.13 1.25
CA LEU A 47 11.28 -2.32 0.61
C LEU A 47 11.97 -3.60 1.05
N HIS A 48 13.30 -3.62 1.06
CA HIS A 48 14.05 -4.80 1.48
C HIS A 48 13.73 -5.22 2.92
N ARG A 49 13.63 -4.25 3.84
CA ARG A 49 13.23 -4.52 5.23
C ARG A 49 11.80 -5.03 5.34
N LEU A 50 10.88 -4.51 4.52
CA LEU A 50 9.51 -4.99 4.48
C LEU A 50 9.45 -6.43 3.96
N ASP A 51 10.16 -6.75 2.88
CA ASP A 51 10.23 -8.12 2.33
C ASP A 51 10.80 -9.11 3.36
N GLU A 52 11.91 -8.77 4.03
CA GLU A 52 12.48 -9.59 5.10
C GLU A 52 11.48 -9.82 6.24
N ALA A 53 10.74 -8.77 6.62
CA ALA A 53 9.75 -8.84 7.69
C ALA A 53 8.55 -9.71 7.33
N LEU A 54 8.04 -9.60 6.11
CA LEU A 54 6.94 -10.42 5.60
C LEU A 54 7.35 -11.90 5.60
N ARG A 55 8.55 -12.22 5.11
CA ARG A 55 9.11 -13.60 5.15
C ARG A 55 9.28 -14.11 6.58
N SER A 56 9.66 -13.23 7.50
CA SER A 56 9.85 -13.54 8.92
C SER A 56 8.56 -13.51 9.75
N ARG A 57 7.39 -13.26 9.13
CA ARG A 57 6.09 -13.10 9.80
C ARG A 57 6.09 -12.10 10.96
N ARG A 58 6.93 -11.06 10.89
CA ARG A 58 6.98 -10.01 11.91
C ARG A 58 5.76 -9.09 11.76
N ARG A 59 5.03 -8.85 12.84
CA ARG A 59 3.84 -7.97 12.86
C ARG A 59 4.16 -6.51 13.21
N SER A 60 5.40 -6.07 12.98
CA SER A 60 5.78 -4.67 13.21
C SER A 60 5.27 -3.77 12.10
N ARG A 61 5.26 -2.45 12.35
CA ARG A 61 4.86 -1.44 11.37
C ARG A 61 6.07 -0.99 10.55
N TYR A 62 5.95 -1.06 9.22
CA TYR A 62 7.02 -0.75 8.28
C TYR A 62 6.63 0.46 7.41
N PRO A 63 7.22 1.65 7.65
CA PRO A 63 7.02 2.80 6.79
C PRO A 63 7.74 2.63 5.45
N VAL A 64 7.05 2.95 4.36
CA VAL A 64 7.56 2.99 2.99
C VAL A 64 7.22 4.34 2.38
N GLU A 65 8.23 5.06 1.95
CA GLU A 65 8.09 6.28 1.15
C GLU A 65 7.66 5.90 -0.27
N VAL A 66 6.65 6.61 -0.77
CA VAL A 66 6.00 6.30 -2.04
C VAL A 66 5.69 7.56 -2.84
N THR A 67 5.54 7.37 -4.14
CA THR A 67 4.87 8.29 -5.03
C THR A 67 3.63 7.64 -5.62
N TRP A 68 2.65 8.45 -6.02
CA TRP A 68 1.52 7.99 -6.81
C TRP A 68 0.99 9.11 -7.69
N ARG A 69 0.08 8.79 -8.62
CA ARG A 69 -0.66 9.79 -9.39
C ARG A 69 -2.09 9.89 -8.90
N ALA A 70 -2.59 11.10 -8.75
CA ALA A 70 -3.99 11.37 -8.45
C ALA A 70 -4.46 12.51 -9.36
N GLY A 71 -5.47 12.23 -10.20
CA GLY A 71 -6.01 13.19 -11.18
C GLY A 71 -4.94 13.76 -12.13
N GLY A 72 -3.98 12.93 -12.53
CA GLY A 72 -2.89 13.34 -13.41
C GLY A 72 -1.67 13.96 -12.70
N THR A 73 -1.79 14.36 -11.43
CA THR A 73 -0.70 15.00 -10.67
C THR A 73 0.10 13.97 -9.86
N ALA A 74 1.43 14.08 -9.91
CA ALA A 74 2.30 13.27 -9.05
C ALA A 74 2.23 13.75 -7.60
N ARG A 75 2.12 12.81 -6.67
CA ARG A 75 2.09 13.03 -5.23
C ARG A 75 3.15 12.19 -4.55
N HIS A 76 3.60 12.66 -3.39
CA HIS A 76 4.57 11.99 -2.53
C HIS A 76 3.98 11.79 -1.14
N GLY A 77 4.42 10.75 -0.43
CA GLY A 77 3.99 10.48 0.93
C GLY A 77 4.47 9.14 1.44
N ARG A 78 3.91 8.71 2.57
CA ARG A 78 4.34 7.51 3.28
C ARG A 78 3.17 6.57 3.53
N VAL A 79 3.33 5.31 3.15
CA VAL A 79 2.43 4.21 3.52
C VAL A 79 3.06 3.44 4.66
N THR A 80 2.27 3.07 5.66
CA THR A 80 2.74 2.17 6.73
C THR A 80 2.12 0.81 6.52
N VAL A 81 2.96 -0.20 6.28
CA VAL A 81 2.54 -1.58 6.11
C VAL A 81 2.62 -2.30 7.45
N GLU A 82 1.55 -2.96 7.83
CA GLU A 82 1.47 -3.78 9.03
C GLU A 82 1.02 -5.19 8.62
N PRO A 83 1.90 -6.19 8.69
CA PRO A 83 1.55 -7.56 8.37
C PRO A 83 0.51 -8.08 9.37
N VAL A 84 -0.65 -8.48 8.86
CA VAL A 84 -1.71 -9.13 9.63
C VAL A 84 -1.78 -10.61 9.23
N SER A 85 -2.18 -11.47 10.16
CA SER A 85 -2.59 -12.83 9.82
C SER A 85 -4.12 -12.86 9.80
N ASP A 86 -4.70 -13.67 8.93
CA ASP A 86 -6.12 -14.00 9.09
C ASP A 86 -6.34 -14.60 10.49
N PRO A 87 -7.46 -14.26 11.15
CA PRO A 87 -7.81 -14.83 12.45
C PRO A 87 -8.02 -16.34 12.41
#